data_AF-A0A7K4N2D1-F1
#
_entry.id   AF-A0A7K4N2D1-F1
#
_cell.length_a   1.000
_cell.length_b   1.000
_cell.length_c   1.000
_cell.angle_alpha   90.00
_cell.angle_beta   90.00
_cell.angle_gamma   90.00
#
_symmetry.space_group_name_H-M   'P 1'
#
loop_
_entity.id
_entity.type
_entity.pdbx_description
1 polymer ?
#
loop_
_entity_poly.entity_id
_entity_poly.type
_entity_poly.pdbx_seq_one_letter_code
_entity_poly.pdbx_strand_id
1 'polypeptide(L)'
;MWGIDYFPDCSIWFTDERTDAIWKFSIDTESYDRISYSQTDENKSSLPQKLVIEGSKIIVNDFTGGRLSFLDYAQDKQGLRHYAIPSVMDGAVTSDFAIDSDKNVWYTNWIPSGAGILVKFDYPGYEFASTQGEVTQGLLLQDFVEWYNFPAGLTTPNGVAVGPDQKIWLADTSSNYFFSFDPRTEEFTKYVTSIPTIDSYGNASDFIKNPVSRPYWIERSDDNLIMNEHNANRIGVFNPFSETLVEYTVPSRNPNWADCEGIDYCGVAQVFDFAAYGEKIWFTEWVENNIGVVDTSIPLPFSIDIDKKQITLEKGQTTQLTLEVAKTLFSDAFDVNVNSSSTSTFSDIIITHENSFSLSDKTTISVEIMASEHALSGTHKVLLGAYTNDIAVSQFVTVIVV
;
A
#
# COMPACT_ATOMS: atom_id res chain seq x y z
N MET A 1 -2.36 14.36 -10.22
CA MET A 1 -3.07 13.25 -10.89
C MET A 1 -2.91 12.05 -10.00
N TRP A 2 -3.97 11.61 -9.35
CA TRP A 2 -3.89 10.55 -8.32
C TRP A 2 -4.28 9.18 -8.84
N GLY A 3 -5.02 9.12 -9.93
CA GLY A 3 -5.46 7.90 -10.57
C GLY A 3 -5.41 8.06 -12.08
N ILE A 4 -5.02 6.98 -12.74
CA ILE A 4 -4.90 6.86 -14.17
C ILE A 4 -5.27 5.43 -14.56
N ASP A 5 -6.00 5.25 -15.64
CA ASP A 5 -6.30 3.93 -16.18
C ASP A 5 -6.47 3.99 -17.71
N TYR A 6 -6.32 2.85 -18.37
CA TYR A 6 -6.37 2.72 -19.82
C TYR A 6 -7.65 1.99 -20.27
N PHE A 7 -8.35 2.61 -21.21
CA PHE A 7 -9.52 2.03 -21.85
C PHE A 7 -9.10 1.30 -23.13
N PRO A 8 -9.69 0.13 -23.46
CA PRO A 8 -9.34 -0.63 -24.67
C PRO A 8 -9.51 0.10 -26.02
N ASP A 9 -10.13 1.29 -26.03
CA ASP A 9 -10.29 2.15 -27.21
C ASP A 9 -9.10 3.08 -27.45
N CYS A 10 -7.92 2.75 -26.90
CA CYS A 10 -6.72 3.58 -26.95
C CYS A 10 -6.89 4.95 -26.29
N SER A 11 -7.71 5.04 -25.24
CA SER A 11 -7.80 6.25 -24.41
C SER A 11 -7.25 6.03 -23.01
N ILE A 12 -6.64 7.08 -22.47
CA ILE A 12 -6.12 7.13 -21.11
C ILE A 12 -7.03 8.06 -20.31
N TRP A 13 -7.50 7.59 -19.18
CA TRP A 13 -8.35 8.35 -18.28
C TRP A 13 -7.58 8.69 -17.03
N PHE A 14 -7.72 9.91 -16.51
CA PHE A 14 -7.01 10.32 -15.31
C PHE A 14 -7.76 11.35 -14.48
N THR A 15 -7.53 11.34 -13.17
CA THR A 15 -8.13 12.28 -12.22
C THR A 15 -7.35 13.59 -12.11
N ASP A 16 -8.09 14.69 -11.97
CA ASP A 16 -7.55 16.02 -11.70
C ASP A 16 -8.25 16.62 -10.47
N GLU A 17 -7.61 16.48 -9.32
CA GLU A 17 -8.09 17.03 -8.05
C GLU A 17 -8.22 18.56 -8.08
N ARG A 18 -7.36 19.24 -8.84
CA ARG A 18 -7.26 20.70 -8.75
C ARG A 18 -8.46 21.36 -9.41
N THR A 19 -9.05 20.69 -10.38
CA THR A 19 -10.18 21.22 -11.15
C THR A 19 -11.46 20.41 -10.99
N ASP A 20 -11.54 19.48 -10.02
CA ASP A 20 -12.67 18.58 -9.83
C ASP A 20 -13.10 17.94 -11.16
N ALA A 21 -12.16 17.29 -11.83
CA ALA A 21 -12.36 16.77 -13.18
C ALA A 21 -11.78 15.38 -13.37
N ILE A 22 -12.32 14.73 -14.39
CA ILE A 22 -11.72 13.56 -15.03
C ILE A 22 -11.35 13.98 -16.44
N TRP A 23 -10.16 13.58 -16.87
CA TRP A 23 -9.68 13.85 -18.21
C TRP A 23 -9.58 12.56 -18.98
N LYS A 24 -9.89 12.64 -20.27
CA LYS A 24 -9.62 11.60 -21.25
C LYS A 24 -8.57 12.13 -22.22
N PHE A 25 -7.50 11.38 -22.40
CA PHE A 25 -6.53 11.58 -23.47
C PHE A 25 -6.71 10.47 -24.51
N SER A 26 -7.07 10.83 -25.73
CA SER A 26 -7.19 9.88 -26.83
C SER A 26 -5.86 9.78 -27.56
N ILE A 27 -5.23 8.60 -27.56
CA ILE A 27 -3.88 8.41 -28.10
C ILE A 27 -3.86 8.63 -29.61
N ASP A 28 -4.83 8.07 -30.33
CA ASP A 28 -4.88 8.12 -31.80
C ASP A 28 -5.04 9.55 -32.35
N THR A 29 -5.74 10.41 -31.62
CA THR A 29 -6.02 11.80 -32.03
C THR A 29 -5.18 12.83 -31.29
N GLU A 30 -4.38 12.39 -30.32
CA GLU A 30 -3.59 13.25 -29.41
C GLU A 30 -4.42 14.38 -28.78
N SER A 31 -5.69 14.10 -28.45
CA SER A 31 -6.64 15.10 -27.97
C SER A 31 -7.05 14.87 -26.52
N TYR A 32 -7.28 15.97 -25.81
CA TYR A 32 -7.77 15.96 -24.43
C TYR A 32 -9.24 16.37 -24.36
N ASP A 33 -10.03 15.56 -23.68
CA ASP A 33 -11.40 15.87 -23.32
C ASP A 33 -11.50 16.02 -21.80
N ARG A 34 -11.91 17.20 -21.35
CA ARG A 34 -12.17 17.45 -19.92
C ARG A 34 -13.62 17.16 -19.59
N ILE A 35 -13.83 16.33 -18.59
CA ILE A 35 -15.13 16.06 -18.01
C ILE A 35 -15.16 16.68 -16.63
N SER A 36 -16.10 17.59 -16.41
CA SER A 36 -16.34 18.12 -15.07
C SER A 36 -16.91 17.00 -14.20
N TYR A 37 -16.25 16.72 -13.08
CA TYR A 37 -16.78 15.87 -12.02
C TYR A 37 -17.67 16.74 -11.12
N SER A 38 -18.75 17.28 -11.70
CA SER A 38 -19.59 18.26 -11.00
C SER A 38 -20.36 17.62 -9.85
N GLN A 39 -20.32 18.28 -8.70
CA GLN A 39 -21.14 17.93 -7.55
C GLN A 39 -22.62 18.20 -7.82
N THR A 40 -23.49 17.39 -7.22
CA THR A 40 -24.92 17.72 -7.05
C THR A 40 -25.15 18.74 -5.92
N ASP A 41 -24.12 19.04 -5.12
CA ASP A 41 -24.19 19.88 -3.92
C ASP A 41 -23.04 20.90 -3.95
N GLU A 42 -23.31 22.16 -4.26
CA GLU A 42 -22.29 23.20 -4.48
C GLU A 42 -21.43 23.52 -3.23
N ASN A 43 -21.82 23.03 -2.06
CA ASN A 43 -21.18 23.33 -0.78
C ASN A 43 -20.16 22.29 -0.30
N LYS A 44 -19.95 21.20 -1.05
CA LYS A 44 -18.92 20.19 -0.72
C LYS A 44 -17.81 20.25 -1.78
N SER A 45 -16.56 20.05 -1.35
CA SER A 45 -15.41 19.90 -2.25
C SER A 45 -15.32 18.43 -2.68
N SER A 46 -14.94 18.18 -3.94
CA SER A 46 -14.66 16.84 -4.42
C SER A 46 -13.16 16.59 -4.39
N LEU A 47 -12.76 15.33 -4.33
CA LEU A 47 -11.39 14.93 -4.61
C LEU A 47 -11.46 13.58 -5.32
N PRO A 48 -11.71 13.55 -6.64
CA PRO A 48 -11.62 12.32 -7.41
C PRO A 48 -10.15 11.86 -7.35
N GLN A 49 -9.90 10.75 -6.66
CA GLN A 49 -8.54 10.33 -6.33
C GLN A 49 -8.08 9.22 -7.27
N LYS A 50 -8.54 7.99 -7.07
CA LYS A 50 -8.30 6.83 -7.92
C LYS A 50 -9.47 6.63 -8.89
N LEU A 51 -9.17 6.06 -10.06
CA LEU A 51 -10.17 5.59 -11.00
C LEU A 51 -9.80 4.19 -11.50
N VAL A 52 -10.81 3.37 -11.76
CA VAL A 52 -10.67 2.04 -12.35
C VAL A 52 -11.72 1.86 -13.42
N ILE A 53 -11.31 1.30 -14.56
CA ILE A 53 -12.17 0.96 -15.68
C ILE A 53 -12.56 -0.52 -15.58
N GLU A 54 -13.85 -0.79 -15.48
CA GLU A 54 -14.43 -2.14 -15.45
C GLU A 54 -15.49 -2.26 -16.54
N GLY A 55 -15.16 -2.97 -17.62
CA GLY A 55 -16.02 -3.06 -18.80
C GLY A 55 -16.22 -1.69 -19.47
N SER A 56 -17.45 -1.17 -19.47
CA SER A 56 -17.78 0.18 -19.96
C SER A 56 -17.92 1.23 -18.86
N LYS A 57 -17.70 0.83 -17.60
CA LYS A 57 -17.90 1.66 -16.43
C LYS A 57 -16.58 2.24 -15.96
N ILE A 58 -16.63 3.48 -15.52
CA ILE A 58 -15.51 4.14 -14.83
C ILE A 58 -15.95 4.32 -13.39
N ILE A 59 -15.22 3.70 -12.47
CA ILE A 59 -15.47 3.79 -11.04
C ILE A 59 -14.45 4.77 -10.47
N VAL A 60 -14.90 5.71 -9.64
CA VAL A 60 -14.05 6.78 -9.10
C VAL A 60 -14.36 6.96 -7.62
N ASN A 61 -13.34 6.94 -6.78
CA ASN A 61 -13.52 7.35 -5.38
C ASN A 61 -13.40 8.87 -5.28
N ASP A 62 -14.42 9.48 -4.70
CA ASP A 62 -14.43 10.88 -4.31
C ASP A 62 -14.02 10.96 -2.84
N PHE A 63 -12.73 11.19 -2.60
CA PHE A 63 -12.11 11.05 -1.29
C PHE A 63 -12.76 11.95 -0.24
N THR A 64 -12.78 13.26 -0.47
CA THR A 64 -13.37 14.24 0.44
C THR A 64 -14.89 14.28 0.35
N GLY A 65 -15.47 13.92 -0.81
CA GLY A 65 -16.91 13.78 -0.96
C GLY A 65 -17.48 12.57 -0.23
N GLY A 66 -16.63 11.63 0.21
CA GLY A 66 -17.01 10.42 0.92
C GLY A 66 -17.98 9.58 0.10
N ARG A 67 -17.64 9.28 -1.16
CA ARG A 67 -18.51 8.46 -2.02
C ARG A 67 -17.73 7.72 -3.09
N LEU A 68 -18.33 6.66 -3.60
CA LEU A 68 -17.88 5.94 -4.78
C LEU A 68 -18.83 6.21 -5.95
N SER A 69 -18.32 6.80 -7.04
CA SER A 69 -19.12 7.15 -8.21
C SER A 69 -18.95 6.13 -9.32
N PHE A 70 -20.07 5.80 -9.98
CA PHE A 70 -20.12 4.90 -11.12
C PHE A 70 -20.56 5.69 -12.34
N LEU A 71 -19.69 5.71 -13.34
CA LEU A 71 -19.86 6.48 -14.56
C LEU A 71 -20.03 5.55 -15.76
N ASP A 72 -20.95 5.87 -16.66
CA ASP A 72 -21.15 5.11 -17.91
C ASP A 72 -20.63 5.90 -19.10
N TYR A 73 -19.61 5.36 -19.76
CA TYR A 73 -19.00 5.98 -20.93
C TYR A 73 -19.95 6.12 -22.12
N ALA A 74 -21.00 5.29 -22.22
CA ALA A 74 -21.88 5.24 -23.39
C ALA A 74 -22.85 6.44 -23.50
N GLN A 75 -22.95 7.33 -22.50
CA GLN A 75 -23.85 8.48 -22.55
C GLN A 75 -23.11 9.78 -22.94
N ASP A 76 -23.12 10.03 -24.24
CA ASP A 76 -22.60 11.21 -24.90
C ASP A 76 -23.33 12.49 -24.39
N LYS A 77 -22.54 13.43 -23.86
CA LYS A 77 -22.85 14.88 -23.66
C LYS A 77 -23.78 15.34 -22.53
N GLN A 78 -24.37 14.47 -21.71
CA GLN A 78 -25.12 14.91 -20.52
C GLN A 78 -24.77 14.12 -19.26
N GLY A 79 -23.60 14.43 -18.70
CA GLY A 79 -23.24 14.06 -17.33
C GLY A 79 -22.94 12.58 -17.18
N LEU A 80 -21.65 12.22 -17.17
CA LEU A 80 -21.13 10.86 -17.00
C LEU A 80 -21.61 10.12 -15.74
N ARG A 81 -22.42 10.72 -14.87
CA ARG A 81 -22.79 10.16 -13.57
C ARG A 81 -24.05 9.29 -13.66
N HIS A 82 -23.88 7.97 -13.57
CA HIS A 82 -24.99 7.02 -13.50
C HIS A 82 -25.58 7.02 -12.08
N TYR A 83 -24.75 6.83 -11.05
CA TYR A 83 -25.09 7.01 -9.64
C TYR A 83 -23.82 7.12 -8.77
N ALA A 84 -23.98 7.40 -7.48
CA ALA A 84 -22.90 7.31 -6.51
C ALA A 84 -23.39 6.70 -5.21
N ILE A 85 -22.50 5.95 -4.56
CA ILE A 85 -22.72 5.32 -3.28
C ILE A 85 -22.18 6.26 -2.21
N PRO A 86 -23.04 6.81 -1.33
CA PRO A 86 -22.56 7.66 -0.24
C PRO A 86 -21.70 6.86 0.74
N SER A 87 -20.93 7.61 1.54
CA SER A 87 -20.20 7.10 2.67
C SER A 87 -21.11 6.29 3.58
N VAL A 88 -20.62 5.13 4.02
CA VAL A 88 -21.32 4.29 4.99
C VAL A 88 -21.28 4.93 6.38
N MET A 89 -20.18 5.64 6.69
CA MET A 89 -20.00 6.40 7.92
C MET A 89 -20.14 7.92 7.66
N ASP A 90 -20.95 8.61 8.47
CA ASP A 90 -21.08 10.07 8.35
C ASP A 90 -19.74 10.78 8.64
N GLY A 91 -19.40 11.78 7.82
CA GLY A 91 -18.13 12.51 7.91
C GLY A 91 -16.86 11.72 7.54
N ALA A 92 -16.98 10.48 7.06
CA ALA A 92 -15.85 9.67 6.64
C ALA A 92 -15.43 9.96 5.18
N VAL A 93 -14.14 9.84 4.91
CA VAL A 93 -13.58 9.85 3.55
C VAL A 93 -13.74 8.47 2.92
N THR A 94 -13.78 8.41 1.59
CA THR A 94 -13.78 7.15 0.81
C THR A 94 -12.48 7.06 0.03
N SER A 95 -11.54 6.23 0.49
CA SER A 95 -10.22 6.13 -0.15
C SER A 95 -10.22 5.15 -1.33
N ASP A 96 -9.06 4.54 -1.60
CA ASP A 96 -8.88 3.61 -2.69
C ASP A 96 -9.82 2.40 -2.57
N PHE A 97 -9.97 1.71 -3.69
CA PHE A 97 -10.87 0.60 -3.83
C PHE A 97 -10.30 -0.44 -4.79
N ALA A 98 -10.71 -1.69 -4.62
CA ALA A 98 -10.37 -2.78 -5.50
C ALA A 98 -11.59 -3.63 -5.81
N ILE A 99 -11.57 -4.30 -6.95
CA ILE A 99 -12.68 -5.13 -7.44
C ILE A 99 -12.26 -6.59 -7.35
N ASP A 100 -13.05 -7.41 -6.66
CA ASP A 100 -12.75 -8.84 -6.54
C ASP A 100 -13.23 -9.66 -7.76
N SER A 101 -12.96 -10.96 -7.76
CA SER A 101 -13.31 -11.84 -8.87
C SER A 101 -14.82 -12.02 -9.06
N ASP A 102 -15.61 -11.81 -8.01
CA ASP A 102 -17.07 -11.80 -8.03
C ASP A 102 -17.63 -10.39 -8.36
N LYS A 103 -16.75 -9.44 -8.67
CA LYS A 103 -17.04 -8.04 -8.98
C LYS A 103 -17.60 -7.24 -7.81
N ASN A 104 -17.43 -7.69 -6.56
CA ASN A 104 -17.67 -6.83 -5.41
C ASN A 104 -16.61 -5.72 -5.37
N VAL A 105 -17.02 -4.53 -4.95
CA VAL A 105 -16.09 -3.42 -4.74
C VAL A 105 -15.72 -3.34 -3.27
N TRP A 106 -14.44 -3.51 -2.98
CA TRP A 106 -13.85 -3.36 -1.67
C TRP A 106 -13.24 -1.98 -1.53
N TYR A 107 -13.63 -1.20 -0.53
CA TYR A 107 -13.11 0.15 -0.34
C TYR A 107 -13.00 0.52 1.13
N THR A 108 -12.14 1.48 1.45
CA THR A 108 -11.96 1.93 2.84
C THR A 108 -12.82 3.17 3.10
N ASN A 109 -13.47 3.19 4.26
CA ASN A 109 -14.26 4.33 4.69
C ASN A 109 -13.89 4.68 6.14
N TRP A 110 -13.30 5.85 6.34
CA TRP A 110 -12.71 6.21 7.65
C TRP A 110 -12.80 7.70 7.95
N ILE A 111 -12.86 8.05 9.23
CA ILE A 111 -12.86 9.44 9.69
C ILE A 111 -11.43 9.83 10.06
N PRO A 112 -10.91 10.98 9.58
CA PRO A 112 -9.59 11.46 9.99
C PRO A 112 -9.43 11.51 11.52
N SER A 113 -8.40 10.83 12.03
CA SER A 113 -8.14 10.66 13.47
C SER A 113 -9.26 9.95 14.25
N GLY A 114 -10.15 9.24 13.55
CA GLY A 114 -11.30 8.53 14.11
C GLY A 114 -11.27 7.03 13.77
N ALA A 115 -12.47 6.43 13.78
CA ALA A 115 -12.65 5.04 13.39
C ALA A 115 -12.77 4.89 11.88
N GLY A 116 -12.62 3.65 11.39
CA GLY A 116 -12.88 3.30 10.02
C GLY A 116 -13.29 1.84 9.84
N ILE A 117 -13.81 1.56 8.66
CA ILE A 117 -14.30 0.26 8.24
C ILE A 117 -13.80 -0.08 6.84
N LEU A 118 -13.55 -1.36 6.61
CA LEU A 118 -13.48 -1.94 5.27
C LEU A 118 -14.91 -2.23 4.82
N VAL A 119 -15.27 -1.78 3.62
CA VAL A 119 -16.59 -1.98 3.05
C VAL A 119 -16.48 -2.94 1.87
N LYS A 120 -17.38 -3.92 1.80
CA LYS A 120 -17.62 -4.75 0.62
C LYS A 120 -18.98 -4.38 0.05
N PHE A 121 -19.00 -3.96 -1.21
CA PHE A 121 -20.22 -3.61 -1.92
C PHE A 121 -20.50 -4.61 -3.04
N ASP A 122 -21.65 -5.28 -2.97
CA ASP A 122 -22.18 -6.17 -4.03
C ASP A 122 -22.68 -5.34 -5.22
N TYR A 123 -21.72 -4.91 -6.04
CA TYR A 123 -21.98 -4.11 -7.22
C TYR A 123 -22.87 -4.83 -8.25
N PRO A 124 -22.64 -6.10 -8.62
CA PRO A 124 -23.52 -6.81 -9.55
C PRO A 124 -24.95 -6.98 -9.03
N GLY A 125 -25.13 -7.31 -7.75
CA GLY A 125 -26.45 -7.44 -7.14
C GLY A 125 -27.21 -6.12 -7.14
N TYR A 126 -26.53 -5.01 -6.80
CA TYR A 126 -27.11 -3.68 -6.83
C TYR A 126 -27.57 -3.28 -8.24
N GLU A 127 -26.72 -3.46 -9.25
CA GLU A 127 -27.06 -3.18 -10.65
C GLU A 127 -28.21 -4.05 -11.14
N PHE A 128 -28.22 -5.34 -10.80
CA PHE A 128 -29.32 -6.22 -11.18
C PHE A 128 -30.64 -5.73 -10.57
N ALA A 129 -30.67 -5.45 -9.26
CA ALA A 129 -31.86 -4.97 -8.57
C ALA A 129 -32.35 -3.61 -9.10
N SER A 130 -31.44 -2.71 -9.47
CA SER A 130 -31.78 -1.39 -10.02
C SER A 130 -32.50 -1.48 -11.38
N THR A 131 -32.21 -2.51 -12.19
CA THR A 131 -32.86 -2.73 -13.50
C THR A 131 -34.26 -3.33 -13.44
N GLN A 132 -34.64 -3.98 -12.32
CA GLN A 132 -35.89 -4.75 -12.23
C GLN A 132 -37.16 -3.90 -11.98
N GLY A 133 -37.06 -2.57 -11.88
CA GLY A 133 -38.20 -1.65 -12.01
C GLY A 133 -39.33 -1.70 -10.96
N GLU A 134 -39.42 -2.69 -10.08
CA GLU A 134 -40.41 -2.74 -8.99
C GLU A 134 -39.88 -2.09 -7.70
N VAL A 135 -39.76 -0.77 -7.76
CA VAL A 135 -39.66 0.08 -6.56
C VAL A 135 -41.04 0.16 -5.91
N THR A 136 -41.50 -0.92 -5.27
CA THR A 136 -42.60 -0.84 -4.28
C THR A 136 -42.10 -0.79 -2.84
N GLN A 137 -40.80 -1.03 -2.62
CA GLN A 137 -40.07 -0.65 -1.41
C GLN A 137 -38.70 -0.14 -1.87
N GLY A 138 -38.31 1.06 -1.45
CA GLY A 138 -37.08 1.71 -1.90
C GLY A 138 -35.86 0.80 -1.73
N LEU A 139 -35.05 0.67 -2.78
CA LEU A 139 -33.79 -0.07 -2.75
C LEU A 139 -32.90 0.51 -1.64
N LEU A 140 -32.59 -0.27 -0.61
CA LEU A 140 -31.74 0.18 0.48
C LEU A 140 -30.30 -0.26 0.17
N LEU A 141 -29.38 0.70 0.08
CA LEU A 141 -27.96 0.41 -0.16
C LEU A 141 -27.38 -0.59 0.85
N GLN A 142 -27.86 -0.55 2.09
CA GLN A 142 -27.47 -1.46 3.17
C GLN A 142 -27.72 -2.95 2.86
N ASP A 143 -28.62 -3.26 1.92
CA ASP A 143 -28.90 -4.64 1.51
C ASP A 143 -27.78 -5.21 0.62
N PHE A 144 -26.86 -4.36 0.14
CA PHE A 144 -25.75 -4.69 -0.77
C PHE A 144 -24.38 -4.38 -0.16
N VAL A 145 -24.33 -4.03 1.13
CA VAL A 145 -23.11 -3.57 1.79
C VAL A 145 -22.85 -4.42 3.03
N GLU A 146 -21.65 -5.01 3.08
CA GLU A 146 -21.06 -5.57 4.29
C GLU A 146 -19.93 -4.66 4.77
N TRP A 147 -19.67 -4.62 6.07
CA TRP A 147 -18.56 -3.84 6.63
C TRP A 147 -17.83 -4.55 7.76
N TYR A 148 -16.54 -4.25 7.88
CA TYR A 148 -15.63 -4.86 8.84
C TYR A 148 -14.83 -3.76 9.55
N ASN A 149 -14.85 -3.74 10.88
CA ASN A 149 -14.14 -2.72 11.65
C ASN A 149 -12.63 -2.88 11.51
N PHE A 150 -11.91 -1.78 11.31
CA PHE A 150 -10.45 -1.84 11.27
C PHE A 150 -9.85 -2.22 12.63
N PRO A 151 -8.76 -3.02 12.64
CA PRO A 151 -8.04 -3.36 13.86
C PRO A 151 -7.26 -2.14 14.38
N ALA A 152 -6.81 -2.23 15.63
CA ALA A 152 -5.96 -1.20 16.22
C ALA A 152 -4.68 -0.97 15.38
N GLY A 153 -4.39 0.30 15.10
CA GLY A 153 -3.20 0.71 14.34
C GLY A 153 -3.39 0.81 12.83
N LEU A 154 -4.57 0.48 12.29
CA LEU A 154 -4.95 0.83 10.92
C LEU A 154 -5.81 2.09 10.94
N THR A 155 -5.22 3.24 10.63
CA THR A 155 -5.82 4.57 10.91
C THR A 155 -5.97 5.46 9.69
N THR A 156 -5.13 5.28 8.67
CA THR A 156 -5.20 5.98 7.38
C THR A 156 -5.03 5.00 6.21
N PRO A 157 -5.98 4.05 6.03
CA PRO A 157 -5.91 3.03 5.00
C PRO A 157 -6.22 3.64 3.63
N ASN A 158 -5.20 4.20 2.97
CA ASN A 158 -5.45 4.87 1.70
C ASN A 158 -5.39 3.95 0.50
N GLY A 159 -4.54 2.91 0.50
CA GLY A 159 -4.41 1.96 -0.60
C GLY A 159 -5.16 0.65 -0.36
N VAL A 160 -5.77 0.08 -1.39
CA VAL A 160 -6.54 -1.16 -1.35
C VAL A 160 -6.25 -2.04 -2.56
N ALA A 161 -5.96 -3.33 -2.34
CA ALA A 161 -5.81 -4.31 -3.41
C ALA A 161 -6.52 -5.63 -3.10
N VAL A 162 -7.04 -6.29 -4.12
CA VAL A 162 -7.41 -7.72 -4.03
C VAL A 162 -6.18 -8.54 -4.37
N GLY A 163 -5.61 -9.18 -3.36
CA GLY A 163 -4.41 -10.02 -3.48
C GLY A 163 -4.72 -11.49 -3.77
N PRO A 164 -3.71 -12.36 -3.67
CA PRO A 164 -3.89 -13.82 -3.75
C PRO A 164 -4.93 -14.34 -2.75
N ASP A 165 -5.60 -15.44 -3.13
CA ASP A 165 -6.70 -16.06 -2.37
C ASP A 165 -7.90 -15.13 -2.08
N GLN A 166 -8.08 -14.07 -2.87
CA GLN A 166 -9.13 -13.05 -2.67
C GLN A 166 -9.03 -12.31 -1.33
N LYS A 167 -7.85 -12.33 -0.69
CA LYS A 167 -7.57 -11.50 0.49
C LYS A 167 -7.48 -10.04 0.09
N ILE A 168 -7.96 -9.16 0.96
CA ILE A 168 -7.91 -7.71 0.74
C ILE A 168 -6.68 -7.16 1.44
N TRP A 169 -5.85 -6.42 0.72
CA TRP A 169 -4.62 -5.83 1.23
C TRP A 169 -4.75 -4.32 1.35
N LEU A 170 -4.27 -3.78 2.47
CA LEU A 170 -4.48 -2.39 2.87
C LEU A 170 -3.16 -1.75 3.27
N ALA A 171 -2.86 -0.56 2.74
CA ALA A 171 -1.67 0.22 3.12
C ALA A 171 -2.04 1.35 4.11
N ASP A 172 -1.36 1.42 5.26
CA ASP A 172 -1.58 2.47 6.26
C ASP A 172 -0.57 3.61 6.11
N THR A 173 -1.05 4.75 5.61
CA THR A 173 -0.18 5.86 5.16
C THR A 173 0.38 6.73 6.28
N SER A 174 0.00 6.41 7.52
CA SER A 174 0.41 7.06 8.76
C SER A 174 1.47 6.27 9.52
N SER A 175 1.85 5.09 9.05
CA SER A 175 2.76 4.19 9.78
C SER A 175 3.74 3.45 8.86
N ASN A 176 4.34 2.39 9.40
CA ASN A 176 5.14 1.40 8.68
C ASN A 176 4.31 0.17 8.28
N TYR A 177 2.99 0.20 8.47
CA TYR A 177 2.17 -1.00 8.45
C TYR A 177 1.37 -1.15 7.16
N PHE A 178 1.16 -2.42 6.80
CA PHE A 178 0.17 -2.84 5.83
C PHE A 178 -0.53 -4.07 6.39
N PHE A 179 -1.72 -4.38 5.88
CA PHE A 179 -2.60 -5.38 6.46
C PHE A 179 -3.18 -6.28 5.37
N SER A 180 -3.41 -7.54 5.69
CA SER A 180 -4.30 -8.40 4.91
C SER A 180 -5.58 -8.65 5.69
N PHE A 181 -6.71 -8.74 5.01
CA PHE A 181 -7.99 -9.19 5.53
C PHE A 181 -8.41 -10.44 4.75
N ASP A 182 -8.75 -11.53 5.45
CA ASP A 182 -9.33 -12.73 4.83
C ASP A 182 -10.85 -12.70 4.97
N PRO A 183 -11.62 -12.48 3.88
CA PRO A 183 -13.08 -12.43 3.93
C PRO A 183 -13.74 -13.72 4.41
N ARG A 184 -13.03 -14.86 4.41
CA ARG A 184 -13.58 -16.16 4.83
C ARG A 184 -13.52 -16.35 6.34
N THR A 185 -12.50 -15.79 6.99
CA THR A 185 -12.32 -15.87 8.45
C THR A 185 -12.65 -14.56 9.16
N GLU A 186 -12.82 -13.47 8.41
CA GLU A 186 -13.03 -12.10 8.91
C GLU A 186 -11.87 -11.60 9.79
N GLU A 187 -10.65 -12.11 9.54
CA GLU A 187 -9.47 -11.78 10.33
C GLU A 187 -8.50 -10.87 9.60
N PHE A 188 -7.99 -9.88 10.33
CA PHE A 188 -6.88 -9.03 9.89
C PHE A 188 -5.54 -9.61 10.33
N THR A 189 -4.58 -9.67 9.41
CA THR A 189 -3.15 -9.90 9.71
C THR A 189 -2.38 -8.62 9.46
N LYS A 190 -1.61 -8.18 10.46
CA LYS A 190 -0.77 -6.99 10.39
C LYS A 190 0.64 -7.36 9.93
N TYR A 191 1.19 -6.56 9.04
CA TYR A 191 2.57 -6.62 8.54
C TYR A 191 3.25 -5.25 8.71
N VAL A 192 4.57 -5.20 8.49
CA VAL A 192 5.40 -4.01 8.66
C VAL A 192 6.49 -3.95 7.59
N THR A 193 6.80 -2.77 7.05
CA THR A 193 7.93 -2.55 6.13
C THR A 193 9.25 -2.42 6.88
N SER A 194 10.35 -2.22 6.18
CA SER A 194 11.60 -1.81 6.81
C SER A 194 11.46 -0.43 7.47
N ILE A 195 12.28 -0.21 8.51
CA ILE A 195 12.48 1.13 9.07
C ILE A 195 13.19 1.98 8.02
N PRO A 196 12.69 3.19 7.68
CA PRO A 196 13.36 4.08 6.76
C PRO A 196 14.79 4.39 7.20
N THR A 197 15.71 4.47 6.24
CA THR A 197 17.11 4.81 6.48
C THR A 197 17.25 6.34 6.59
N ILE A 198 18.22 6.81 7.39
CA ILE A 198 18.40 8.25 7.73
C ILE A 198 18.57 9.17 6.51
N ASP A 199 19.01 8.58 5.41
CA ASP A 199 19.24 9.22 4.13
C ASP A 199 17.93 9.45 3.34
N SER A 200 16.80 8.89 3.77
CA SER A 200 15.46 9.20 3.23
C SER A 200 14.76 10.30 4.04
N TYR A 201 14.65 10.12 5.36
CA TYR A 201 13.86 11.01 6.23
C TYR A 201 14.67 12.13 6.87
N GLY A 202 16.00 12.04 6.86
CA GLY A 202 16.88 12.96 7.58
C GLY A 202 16.83 12.74 9.09
N ASN A 203 17.12 13.78 9.88
CA ASN A 203 16.82 13.98 11.31
C ASN A 203 17.67 15.15 11.84
N ALA A 204 17.92 16.16 11.01
CA ALA A 204 18.73 17.31 11.37
C ALA A 204 18.17 18.08 12.57
N SER A 205 16.84 18.06 12.74
CA SER A 205 16.14 18.68 13.86
C SER A 205 16.17 17.89 15.16
N ASP A 206 16.64 16.64 15.14
CA ASP A 206 16.59 15.69 16.25
C ASP A 206 15.17 15.38 16.79
N PHE A 207 14.11 15.74 16.07
CA PHE A 207 12.73 15.45 16.49
C PHE A 207 12.20 14.08 16.02
N ILE A 208 12.79 13.48 14.99
CA ILE A 208 12.28 12.24 14.41
C ILE A 208 12.85 11.04 15.18
N LYS A 209 12.05 10.51 16.11
CA LYS A 209 12.45 9.35 16.94
C LYS A 209 11.99 8.01 16.37
N ASN A 210 10.87 8.00 15.64
CA ASN A 210 10.29 6.81 15.04
C ASN A 210 9.98 7.13 13.57
N PRO A 211 10.93 6.94 12.64
CA PRO A 211 10.66 7.18 11.23
C PRO A 211 9.60 6.21 10.71
N VAL A 212 8.74 6.72 9.82
CA VAL A 212 7.66 5.97 9.19
C VAL A 212 7.87 5.94 7.68
N SER A 213 7.73 4.77 7.05
CA SER A 213 7.92 4.51 5.61
C SER A 213 6.75 4.99 4.78
N ARG A 214 5.54 4.98 5.36
CA ARG A 214 4.29 5.42 4.75
C ARG A 214 4.03 4.67 3.44
N PRO A 215 3.76 3.36 3.49
CA PRO A 215 3.20 2.65 2.35
C PRO A 215 1.89 3.34 1.96
N TYR A 216 1.74 3.68 0.69
CA TYR A 216 0.66 4.55 0.24
C TYR A 216 -0.35 3.80 -0.64
N TRP A 217 -0.01 3.56 -1.90
CA TRP A 217 -0.72 2.66 -2.80
C TRP A 217 -0.22 1.23 -2.63
N ILE A 218 -1.12 0.30 -2.87
CA ILE A 218 -0.82 -1.12 -2.95
C ILE A 218 -1.59 -1.69 -4.12
N GLU A 219 -0.90 -2.40 -5.02
CA GLU A 219 -1.52 -3.02 -6.19
C GLU A 219 -1.03 -4.44 -6.35
N ARG A 220 -1.88 -5.31 -6.90
CA ARG A 220 -1.50 -6.68 -7.22
C ARG A 220 -0.79 -6.74 -8.57
N SER A 221 0.34 -7.45 -8.62
CA SER A 221 0.99 -7.86 -9.86
C SER A 221 1.35 -9.35 -9.77
N ASP A 222 0.64 -10.17 -10.56
CA ASP A 222 0.69 -11.63 -10.50
C ASP A 222 0.48 -12.18 -9.07
N ASP A 223 1.51 -12.80 -8.48
CA ASP A 223 1.48 -13.33 -7.12
C ASP A 223 2.00 -12.34 -6.07
N ASN A 224 2.46 -11.17 -6.48
CA ASN A 224 3.05 -10.15 -5.61
C ASN A 224 2.10 -8.98 -5.38
N LEU A 225 2.41 -8.23 -4.34
CA LEU A 225 1.82 -6.94 -4.01
C LEU A 225 2.92 -5.89 -4.08
N ILE A 226 2.69 -4.86 -4.87
CA ILE A 226 3.63 -3.75 -5.05
C ILE A 226 3.09 -2.57 -4.25
N MET A 227 3.96 -1.84 -3.55
CA MET A 227 3.60 -0.64 -2.82
C MET A 227 4.66 0.44 -3.00
N ASN A 228 4.23 1.70 -3.07
CA ASN A 228 5.12 2.84 -2.94
C ASN A 228 5.22 3.26 -1.47
N GLU A 229 6.44 3.50 -1.02
CA GLU A 229 6.74 3.93 0.35
C GLU A 229 7.27 5.37 0.30
N HIS A 230 6.37 6.32 0.54
CA HIS A 230 6.64 7.74 0.31
C HIS A 230 7.85 8.25 1.09
N ASN A 231 7.94 7.93 2.37
CA ASN A 231 8.98 8.44 3.26
C ASN A 231 10.22 7.55 3.33
N ALA A 232 10.11 6.26 2.96
CA ALA A 232 11.29 5.41 2.81
C ALA A 232 11.99 5.61 1.46
N ASN A 233 11.36 6.35 0.52
CA ASN A 233 11.83 6.55 -0.84
C ASN A 233 12.05 5.23 -1.58
N ARG A 234 11.08 4.30 -1.47
CA ARG A 234 11.19 2.92 -1.97
C ARG A 234 9.94 2.47 -2.72
N ILE A 235 10.13 1.46 -3.57
CA ILE A 235 9.08 0.58 -4.07
C ILE A 235 9.24 -0.79 -3.40
N GLY A 236 8.25 -1.19 -2.61
CA GLY A 236 8.17 -2.51 -1.97
C GLY A 236 7.48 -3.52 -2.88
N VAL A 237 8.03 -4.72 -2.98
CA VAL A 237 7.46 -5.89 -3.67
C VAL A 237 7.35 -7.02 -2.65
N PHE A 238 6.13 -7.28 -2.20
CA PHE A 238 5.80 -8.27 -1.20
C PHE A 238 5.18 -9.52 -1.83
N ASN A 239 5.73 -10.69 -1.52
CA ASN A 239 5.13 -11.96 -1.87
C ASN A 239 4.41 -12.56 -0.64
N PRO A 240 3.07 -12.70 -0.66
CA PRO A 240 2.31 -13.19 0.49
C PRO A 240 2.43 -14.70 0.71
N PHE A 241 2.92 -15.48 -0.26
CA PHE A 241 3.11 -16.93 -0.11
C PHE A 241 4.43 -17.26 0.60
N SER A 242 5.52 -16.60 0.20
CA SER A 242 6.83 -16.75 0.85
C SER A 242 7.01 -15.81 2.04
N GLU A 243 6.10 -14.86 2.23
CA GLU A 243 6.19 -13.72 3.15
C GLU A 243 7.54 -12.99 3.04
N THR A 244 8.00 -12.78 1.81
CA THR A 244 9.24 -12.04 1.52
C THR A 244 8.92 -10.66 0.99
N LEU A 245 9.64 -9.65 1.47
CA LEU A 245 9.53 -8.26 1.06
C LEU A 245 10.87 -7.83 0.47
N VAL A 246 10.85 -7.37 -0.79
CA VAL A 246 11.99 -6.73 -1.46
C VAL A 246 11.66 -5.26 -1.62
N GLU A 247 12.51 -4.37 -1.12
CA GLU A 247 12.28 -2.91 -1.24
C GLU A 247 13.40 -2.28 -2.05
N TYR A 248 13.04 -1.67 -3.17
CA TYR A 248 13.97 -1.02 -4.11
C TYR A 248 14.07 0.46 -3.79
N THR A 249 15.27 0.95 -3.49
CA THR A 249 15.51 2.37 -3.21
C THR A 249 15.44 3.19 -4.49
N VAL A 250 14.72 4.31 -4.43
CA VAL A 250 14.70 5.29 -5.52
C VAL A 250 15.97 6.16 -5.43
N PRO A 251 16.76 6.27 -6.52
CA PRO A 251 18.04 7.00 -6.47
C PRO A 251 17.88 8.52 -6.30
N SER A 252 16.82 9.09 -6.85
CA SER A 252 16.52 10.53 -6.79
C SER A 252 16.14 10.96 -5.37
N ARG A 253 16.64 12.13 -4.93
CA ARG A 253 16.46 12.62 -3.55
C ARG A 253 16.36 14.13 -3.49
N ASN A 254 15.24 14.62 -2.95
CA ASN A 254 15.07 16.04 -2.67
C ASN A 254 15.24 16.35 -1.19
N PRO A 255 16.30 17.08 -0.78
CA PRO A 255 16.51 17.41 0.62
C PRO A 255 15.48 18.40 1.18
N ASN A 256 14.74 19.14 0.34
CA ASN A 256 13.72 20.09 0.81
C ASN A 256 12.42 19.42 1.26
N TRP A 257 12.29 18.10 1.02
CA TRP A 257 11.10 17.31 1.34
C TRP A 257 11.32 16.35 2.52
N ALA A 258 12.43 16.52 3.24
CA ALA A 258 12.79 15.76 4.43
C ALA A 258 13.66 16.61 5.38
N ASP A 259 13.97 16.10 6.57
CA ASP A 259 14.72 16.81 7.60
C ASP A 259 16.25 16.68 7.40
N CYS A 260 16.72 17.15 6.24
CA CYS A 260 18.04 16.83 5.69
C CYS A 260 19.14 17.86 5.92
N GLU A 261 18.93 18.88 6.75
CA GLU A 261 19.93 19.94 6.94
C GLU A 261 21.28 19.36 7.41
N GLY A 262 22.33 19.56 6.61
CA GLY A 262 23.68 19.05 6.90
C GLY A 262 23.89 17.55 6.66
N ILE A 263 22.95 16.86 6.02
CA ILE A 263 23.05 15.44 5.65
C ILE A 263 23.22 15.33 4.13
N ASP A 264 24.40 14.90 3.70
CA ASP A 264 24.67 14.64 2.28
C ASP A 264 23.85 13.44 1.77
N TYR A 265 23.42 13.52 0.51
CA TYR A 265 22.60 12.47 -0.14
C TYR A 265 21.32 12.13 0.65
N CYS A 266 20.63 13.15 1.15
CA CYS A 266 19.41 13.00 1.94
C CYS A 266 18.18 13.49 1.18
N GLY A 267 17.06 12.77 1.32
CA GLY A 267 15.73 13.23 0.91
C GLY A 267 14.92 12.17 0.19
N VAL A 268 13.76 12.60 -0.31
CA VAL A 268 12.80 11.74 -1.01
C VAL A 268 12.46 12.31 -2.38
N ALA A 269 12.22 11.46 -3.36
CA ALA A 269 11.61 11.82 -4.64
C ALA A 269 10.08 11.77 -4.60
N GLN A 270 9.55 11.08 -3.58
CA GLN A 270 8.15 10.79 -3.34
C GLN A 270 7.48 10.14 -4.56
N VAL A 271 7.59 8.82 -4.62
CA VAL A 271 6.93 8.02 -5.66
C VAL A 271 5.43 8.17 -5.52
N PHE A 272 4.79 8.81 -6.49
CA PHE A 272 3.40 9.23 -6.37
C PHE A 272 2.41 8.16 -6.79
N ASP A 273 2.63 7.60 -7.97
CA ASP A 273 1.84 6.52 -8.54
C ASP A 273 2.76 5.58 -9.33
N PHE A 274 2.32 4.34 -9.52
CA PHE A 274 3.07 3.31 -10.23
C PHE A 274 2.16 2.38 -11.03
N ALA A 275 2.73 1.71 -12.02
CA ALA A 275 2.05 0.69 -12.82
C ALA A 275 3.03 -0.44 -13.14
N ALA A 276 2.59 -1.67 -12.91
CA ALA A 276 3.37 -2.87 -13.22
C ALA A 276 2.96 -3.48 -14.56
N TYR A 277 3.95 -3.92 -15.33
CA TYR A 277 3.75 -4.67 -16.56
C TYR A 277 4.89 -5.65 -16.78
N GLY A 278 4.61 -6.94 -16.63
CA GLY A 278 5.63 -7.98 -16.62
C GLY A 278 6.65 -7.74 -15.50
N GLU A 279 7.94 -7.78 -15.84
CA GLU A 279 9.05 -7.58 -14.90
C GLU A 279 9.43 -6.10 -14.69
N LYS A 280 8.53 -5.17 -15.06
CA LYS A 280 8.78 -3.73 -14.99
C LYS A 280 7.73 -3.06 -14.11
N ILE A 281 8.20 -2.22 -13.20
CA ILE A 281 7.34 -1.36 -12.37
C ILE A 281 7.70 0.08 -12.71
N TRP A 282 6.87 0.73 -13.51
CA TRP A 282 7.03 2.14 -13.86
C TRP A 282 6.43 3.01 -12.79
N PHE A 283 7.08 4.10 -12.44
CA PHE A 283 6.58 5.00 -11.39
C PHE A 283 6.89 6.46 -11.68
N THR A 284 6.13 7.35 -11.07
CA THR A 284 6.30 8.79 -11.20
C THR A 284 6.88 9.39 -9.93
N GLU A 285 7.86 10.29 -10.06
CA GLU A 285 8.45 11.02 -8.94
C GLU A 285 7.82 12.41 -8.88
N TRP A 286 7.05 12.68 -7.81
CA TRP A 286 6.33 13.95 -7.72
C TRP A 286 7.27 15.14 -7.56
N VAL A 287 8.29 14.99 -6.72
CA VAL A 287 9.14 16.11 -6.29
C VAL A 287 10.25 16.39 -7.32
N GLU A 288 10.77 15.33 -7.91
CA GLU A 288 11.90 15.37 -8.84
C GLU A 288 11.47 15.45 -10.31
N ASN A 289 10.16 15.29 -10.59
CA ASN A 289 9.57 15.38 -11.92
C ASN A 289 10.20 14.41 -12.95
N ASN A 290 10.47 13.18 -12.49
CA ASN A 290 10.99 12.09 -13.31
C ASN A 290 9.96 10.96 -13.45
N ILE A 291 10.22 10.08 -14.42
CA ILE A 291 9.60 8.76 -14.51
C ILE A 291 10.72 7.74 -14.27
N GLY A 292 10.52 6.86 -13.29
CA GLY A 292 11.44 5.79 -12.94
C GLY A 292 10.91 4.43 -13.36
N VAL A 293 11.80 3.44 -13.35
CA VAL A 293 11.44 2.04 -13.57
C VAL A 293 12.25 1.13 -12.66
N VAL A 294 11.58 0.23 -11.97
CA VAL A 294 12.20 -0.95 -11.35
C VAL A 294 12.15 -2.10 -12.34
N ASP A 295 13.28 -2.75 -12.56
CA ASP A 295 13.42 -3.93 -13.41
C ASP A 295 13.65 -5.18 -12.55
N THR A 296 12.59 -5.95 -12.32
CA THR A 296 12.64 -7.15 -11.47
C THR A 296 13.23 -8.37 -12.18
N SER A 297 13.55 -8.25 -13.48
CA SER A 297 14.31 -9.28 -14.23
C SER A 297 15.78 -9.34 -13.81
N ILE A 298 16.28 -8.26 -13.20
CA ILE A 298 17.65 -8.17 -12.70
C ILE A 298 17.74 -8.98 -11.39
N PRO A 299 18.63 -9.99 -11.31
CA PRO A 299 18.78 -10.77 -10.10
C PRO A 299 19.20 -9.91 -8.90
N LEU A 300 18.60 -10.20 -7.74
CA LEU A 300 18.96 -9.58 -6.47
C LEU A 300 20.44 -9.81 -6.14
N PRO A 301 21.16 -8.86 -5.53
CA PRO A 301 22.59 -8.98 -5.23
C PRO A 301 22.95 -9.98 -4.13
N PHE A 302 21.97 -10.32 -3.30
CA PHE A 302 22.06 -11.34 -2.29
C PHE A 302 20.67 -11.94 -2.06
N SER A 303 20.66 -13.12 -1.45
CA SER A 303 19.47 -13.77 -0.91
C SER A 303 19.60 -13.92 0.60
N ILE A 304 18.47 -14.09 1.27
CA ILE A 304 18.43 -14.39 2.70
C ILE A 304 17.73 -15.73 2.96
N ASP A 305 18.06 -16.36 4.07
CA ASP A 305 17.33 -17.49 4.63
C ASP A 305 17.25 -17.36 6.16
N ILE A 306 16.11 -17.73 6.74
CA ILE A 306 15.89 -17.68 8.19
C ILE A 306 15.51 -19.08 8.65
N ASP A 307 16.25 -19.59 9.64
CA ASP A 307 16.12 -20.97 10.13
C ASP A 307 14.74 -21.32 10.69
N LYS A 308 14.00 -20.33 11.22
CA LYS A 308 12.65 -20.49 11.77
C LYS A 308 11.71 -19.43 11.23
N LYS A 309 10.62 -19.88 10.60
CA LYS A 309 9.53 -19.01 10.11
C LYS A 309 8.48 -18.70 11.18
N GLN A 310 8.44 -19.49 12.25
CA GLN A 310 7.54 -19.30 13.37
C GLN A 310 8.20 -19.70 14.68
N ILE A 311 7.99 -18.88 15.71
CA ILE A 311 8.42 -19.14 17.09
C ILE A 311 7.29 -18.82 18.07
N THR A 312 7.34 -19.47 19.23
CA THR A 312 6.44 -19.19 20.36
C THR A 312 7.29 -18.85 21.57
N LEU A 313 6.96 -17.76 22.25
CA LEU A 313 7.69 -17.24 23.40
C LEU A 313 6.72 -17.00 24.57
N GLU A 314 7.10 -17.49 25.75
CA GLU A 314 6.52 -17.03 27.01
C GLU A 314 7.02 -15.61 27.32
N LYS A 315 6.26 -14.87 28.13
CA LYS A 315 6.67 -13.55 28.62
C LYS A 315 8.01 -13.63 29.36
N GLY A 316 8.94 -12.74 29.04
CA GLY A 316 10.32 -12.75 29.56
C GLY A 316 11.27 -13.71 28.82
N GLN A 317 10.75 -14.56 27.93
CA GLN A 317 11.57 -15.52 27.22
C GLN A 317 12.34 -14.88 26.06
N THR A 318 13.57 -15.35 25.84
CA THR A 318 14.39 -15.02 24.67
C THR A 318 14.67 -16.29 23.87
N THR A 319 14.67 -16.16 22.54
CA THR A 319 15.17 -17.19 21.62
C THR A 319 16.15 -16.58 20.64
N GLN A 320 17.01 -17.42 20.07
CA GLN A 320 17.86 -17.07 18.96
C GLN A 320 17.33 -17.65 17.64
N LEU A 321 17.46 -16.85 16.59
CA LEU A 321 17.26 -17.17 15.19
C LEU A 321 18.59 -17.00 14.44
N THR A 322 18.69 -17.69 13.32
CA THR A 322 19.82 -17.58 12.41
C THR A 322 19.34 -16.93 11.13
N LEU A 323 19.89 -15.74 10.82
CA LEU A 323 19.75 -15.09 9.52
C LEU A 323 20.99 -15.41 8.69
N GLU A 324 20.79 -16.07 7.56
CA GLU A 324 21.82 -16.30 6.57
C GLU A 324 21.68 -15.29 5.44
N VAL A 325 22.80 -14.68 5.03
CA VAL A 325 22.86 -13.79 3.86
C VAL A 325 23.90 -14.35 2.90
N ALA A 326 23.47 -14.69 1.69
CA ALA A 326 24.30 -15.30 0.66
C ALA A 326 24.36 -14.43 -0.59
N LYS A 327 25.57 -14.19 -1.09
CA LYS A 327 25.84 -13.44 -2.31
C LYS A 327 25.43 -14.25 -3.53
N THR A 328 24.81 -13.61 -4.51
CA THR A 328 24.28 -14.32 -5.69
C THR A 328 25.19 -14.22 -6.91
N LEU A 329 25.66 -13.02 -7.32
CA LEU A 329 26.32 -12.85 -8.62
C LEU A 329 27.39 -11.73 -8.72
N PHE A 330 27.85 -11.16 -7.61
CA PHE A 330 28.83 -10.06 -7.62
C PHE A 330 30.27 -10.55 -7.39
N SER A 331 31.28 -9.98 -8.05
CA SER A 331 32.69 -10.39 -7.86
C SER A 331 33.26 -9.88 -6.53
N ASP A 332 32.94 -8.63 -6.19
CA ASP A 332 33.61 -7.91 -5.10
C ASP A 332 32.77 -7.95 -3.82
N ALA A 333 33.42 -7.90 -2.67
CA ALA A 333 32.72 -7.79 -1.41
C ALA A 333 32.06 -6.41 -1.30
N PHE A 334 30.87 -6.35 -0.71
CA PHE A 334 30.15 -5.10 -0.48
C PHE A 334 29.55 -5.07 0.92
N ASP A 335 29.35 -3.86 1.44
CA ASP A 335 28.81 -3.66 2.77
C ASP A 335 27.31 -3.88 2.79
N VAL A 336 26.85 -4.63 3.78
CA VAL A 336 25.46 -5.00 3.99
C VAL A 336 25.11 -4.68 5.43
N ASN A 337 23.90 -4.16 5.64
CA ASN A 337 23.36 -3.90 6.97
C ASN A 337 22.20 -4.85 7.25
N VAL A 338 22.03 -5.25 8.51
CA VAL A 338 20.87 -6.03 8.95
C VAL A 338 19.76 -5.08 9.35
N ASN A 339 18.54 -5.32 8.87
CA ASN A 339 17.35 -4.58 9.28
C ASN A 339 16.38 -5.53 9.99
N SER A 340 15.67 -4.97 10.97
CA SER A 340 14.55 -5.63 11.59
C SER A 340 13.45 -4.63 11.94
N SER A 341 12.21 -5.07 11.89
CA SER A 341 11.04 -4.32 12.34
C SER A 341 9.97 -5.27 12.86
N SER A 342 9.04 -4.76 13.67
CA SER A 342 7.99 -5.57 14.30
C SER A 342 6.64 -4.88 14.24
N THR A 343 5.60 -5.69 14.14
CA THR A 343 4.20 -5.28 14.26
C THR A 343 3.73 -5.14 15.71
N SER A 344 4.52 -5.62 16.66
CA SER A 344 4.22 -5.53 18.09
C SER A 344 4.16 -4.09 18.56
N THR A 345 3.32 -3.84 19.56
CA THR A 345 3.32 -2.58 20.30
C THR A 345 4.61 -2.44 21.13
N PHE A 346 4.94 -1.20 21.52
CA PHE A 346 6.16 -0.82 22.23
C PHE A 346 6.76 -1.92 23.12
N SER A 347 8.04 -2.26 22.89
CA SER A 347 8.86 -3.15 23.72
C SER A 347 8.30 -4.57 23.99
N ASP A 348 7.15 -4.95 23.44
CA ASP A 348 6.61 -6.31 23.62
C ASP A 348 7.53 -7.35 22.99
N ILE A 349 8.06 -7.04 21.80
CA ILE A 349 9.11 -7.81 21.14
C ILE A 349 10.33 -6.90 20.99
N ILE A 350 11.46 -7.37 21.52
CA ILE A 350 12.77 -6.73 21.38
C ILE A 350 13.63 -7.61 20.49
N ILE A 351 14.23 -7.00 19.46
CA ILE A 351 15.08 -7.67 18.48
C ILE A 351 16.50 -7.13 18.64
N THR A 352 17.49 -8.01 18.72
CA THR A 352 18.91 -7.62 18.83
C THR A 352 19.74 -8.44 17.85
N HIS A 353 20.57 -7.75 17.07
CA HIS A 353 21.45 -8.36 16.07
C HIS A 353 22.69 -7.49 15.82
N GLU A 354 23.67 -8.03 15.10
CA GLU A 354 24.77 -7.23 14.54
C GLU A 354 24.25 -6.32 13.44
N ASN A 355 24.77 -5.09 13.33
CA ASN A 355 24.19 -4.07 12.45
C ASN A 355 24.75 -4.09 11.02
N SER A 356 26.04 -4.37 10.84
CA SER A 356 26.69 -4.29 9.53
C SER A 356 27.85 -5.27 9.37
N PHE A 357 28.06 -5.73 8.15
CA PHE A 357 29.14 -6.65 7.79
C PHE A 357 29.51 -6.51 6.31
N SER A 358 30.72 -6.95 5.94
CA SER A 358 31.15 -7.03 4.55
C SER A 358 30.83 -8.42 3.99
N LEU A 359 29.96 -8.50 2.97
CA LEU A 359 29.52 -9.74 2.37
C LEU A 359 30.48 -10.17 1.26
N SER A 360 31.26 -11.22 1.51
CA SER A 360 32.22 -11.77 0.52
C SER A 360 31.66 -12.97 -0.24
N ASP A 361 31.01 -13.90 0.46
CA ASP A 361 30.34 -15.09 -0.10
C ASP A 361 29.04 -15.34 0.67
N LYS A 362 29.16 -15.75 1.93
CA LYS A 362 28.04 -16.02 2.82
C LYS A 362 28.37 -15.61 4.24
N THR A 363 27.39 -15.02 4.93
CA THR A 363 27.50 -14.59 6.31
C THR A 363 26.30 -15.10 7.09
N THR A 364 26.54 -15.54 8.32
CA THR A 364 25.49 -16.00 9.23
C THR A 364 25.45 -15.06 10.43
N ILE A 365 24.29 -14.47 10.69
CA ILE A 365 24.03 -13.54 11.78
C ILE A 365 23.11 -14.20 12.80
N SER A 366 23.49 -14.12 14.07
CA SER A 366 22.63 -14.51 15.19
C SER A 366 21.70 -13.35 15.53
N VAL A 367 20.40 -13.61 15.59
CA VAL A 367 19.37 -12.62 15.91
C VAL A 367 18.62 -13.08 17.16
N GLU A 368 18.66 -12.27 18.21
CA GLU A 368 17.93 -12.53 19.44
C GLU A 368 16.55 -11.88 19.39
N ILE A 369 15.51 -12.65 19.68
CA ILE A 369 14.15 -12.15 19.84
C ILE A 369 13.69 -12.45 21.26
N MET A 370 13.35 -11.39 21.99
CA MET A 370 12.85 -11.45 23.35
C MET A 370 11.39 -10.98 23.39
N ALA A 371 10.52 -11.74 24.06
CA ALA A 371 9.22 -11.26 24.50
C ALA A 371 9.36 -10.61 25.88
N SER A 372 8.91 -9.37 26.03
CA SER A 372 8.95 -8.67 27.32
C SER A 372 8.10 -9.39 28.38
N GLU A 373 8.49 -9.25 29.65
CA GLU A 373 7.71 -9.71 30.82
C GLU A 373 6.28 -9.12 30.85
N HIS A 374 6.09 -7.96 30.23
CA HIS A 374 4.81 -7.26 30.16
C HIS A 374 4.15 -7.36 28.78
N ALA A 375 4.67 -8.21 27.90
CA ALA A 375 4.16 -8.35 26.55
C ALA A 375 2.68 -8.77 26.55
N LEU A 376 1.92 -8.14 25.66
CA LEU A 376 0.56 -8.60 25.35
C LEU A 376 0.65 -9.94 24.62
N SER A 377 -0.15 -10.91 25.06
CA SER A 377 -0.24 -12.20 24.36
C SER A 377 -0.91 -11.97 23.00
N GLY A 378 -0.40 -12.60 21.95
CA GLY A 378 -0.84 -12.33 20.59
C GLY A 378 0.10 -12.90 19.54
N THR A 379 -0.29 -12.73 18.28
CA THR A 379 0.54 -13.09 17.13
C THR A 379 1.07 -11.83 16.49
N HIS A 380 2.38 -11.78 16.30
CA HIS A 380 3.09 -10.66 15.70
C HIS A 380 3.91 -11.15 14.51
N LYS A 381 4.05 -10.29 13.50
CA LYS A 381 5.04 -10.43 12.44
C LYS A 381 6.29 -9.62 12.79
N VAL A 382 7.45 -10.26 12.70
CA VAL A 382 8.78 -9.65 12.73
C VAL A 382 9.34 -9.72 11.32
N LEU A 383 9.67 -8.57 10.73
CA LEU A 383 10.42 -8.50 9.48
C LEU A 383 11.91 -8.57 9.82
N LEU A 384 12.63 -9.49 9.18
CA LEU A 384 14.07 -9.64 9.34
C LEU A 384 14.73 -9.77 7.98
N GLY A 385 15.83 -9.06 7.76
CA GLY A 385 16.49 -9.08 6.47
C GLY A 385 17.85 -8.42 6.47
N ALA A 386 18.26 -8.08 5.26
CA ALA A 386 19.47 -7.33 5.02
C ALA A 386 19.26 -6.29 3.91
N TYR A 387 20.01 -5.20 3.95
CA TYR A 387 19.93 -4.13 2.97
C TYR A 387 21.29 -3.53 2.60
N THR A 388 21.38 -3.05 1.37
CA THR A 388 22.40 -2.13 0.86
C THR A 388 21.76 -0.77 0.61
N ASN A 389 22.50 0.19 0.04
CA ASN A 389 21.93 1.49 -0.32
C ASN A 389 20.81 1.37 -1.36
N ASP A 390 20.87 0.36 -2.23
CA ASP A 390 19.97 0.23 -3.39
C ASP A 390 18.77 -0.67 -3.13
N ILE A 391 18.90 -1.64 -2.22
CA ILE A 391 17.89 -2.68 -2.06
C ILE A 391 17.88 -3.27 -0.64
N ALA A 392 16.69 -3.58 -0.15
CA ALA A 392 16.48 -4.40 1.04
C ALA A 392 15.78 -5.72 0.64
N VAL A 393 16.23 -6.83 1.21
CA VAL A 393 15.58 -8.15 1.05
C VAL A 393 15.31 -8.68 2.46
N SER A 394 14.03 -8.93 2.73
CA SER A 394 13.55 -9.29 4.06
C SER A 394 12.50 -10.40 3.99
N GLN A 395 12.34 -11.13 5.10
CA GLN A 395 11.32 -12.17 5.25
C GLN A 395 10.66 -12.04 6.62
N PHE A 396 9.37 -12.35 6.69
CA PHE A 396 8.65 -12.34 7.96
C PHE A 396 8.84 -13.63 8.74
N VAL A 397 8.96 -13.47 10.05
CA VAL A 397 8.87 -14.52 11.06
C VAL A 397 7.63 -14.25 11.91
N THR A 398 6.83 -15.30 12.13
CA THR A 398 5.66 -15.23 13.01
C THR A 398 6.08 -15.49 14.45
N VAL A 399 5.85 -14.52 15.33
CA VAL A 399 6.15 -14.60 16.77
C VAL A 399 4.84 -14.66 17.54
N ILE A 400 4.60 -15.78 18.24
CA ILE A 400 3.43 -15.96 19.09
C ILE A 400 3.85 -15.77 20.54
N VAL A 401 3.34 -14.74 21.20
CA VAL A 401 3.55 -14.49 22.63
C VAL A 401 2.41 -15.15 23.40
N VAL A 402 2.75 -16.05 24.33
CA VAL A 402 1.79 -16.77 25.19
C VAL A 402 1.81 -16.25 26.63
#